data_AF-A0A0D2J6A4-F1
#
_entry.id   AF-A0A0D2J6A4-F1
#
_cell.length_a   1.000
_cell.length_b   1.000
_cell.length_c   1.000
_cell.angle_alpha   90.00
_cell.angle_beta   90.00
_cell.angle_gamma   90.00
#
_symmetry.space_group_name_H-M   'P 1'
#
loop_
_entity.id
_entity.type
_entity.pdbx_description
1 polymer ?
#
loop_
_entity_poly.entity_id
_entity_poly.type
_entity_poly.pdbx_seq_one_letter_code
_entity_poly.pdbx_strand_id
1 'polypeptide(L)'
;MHPKMKSLNTQLRKKGLEMVQEDVDPELGPLYTIHSLKAGISNTDVAYRLYYAGEVQKWSASRRKAIARAEKRIKAAEAAAQRERSKSESSKESTPEAPT
;
A
#
# COMPACT_ATOMS: atom_id res chain seq x y z
N MET A 1 -8.29 -4.08 18.40
CA MET A 1 -8.32 -3.54 17.01
C MET A 1 -6.97 -2.90 16.66
N HIS A 2 -6.30 -3.38 15.60
CA HIS A 2 -4.99 -2.88 15.14
C HIS A 2 -5.01 -1.36 14.78
N PRO A 3 -3.89 -0.62 14.91
CA PRO A 3 -3.85 0.82 14.62
C PRO A 3 -4.31 1.19 13.20
N LYS A 4 -3.90 0.39 12.20
CA LYS A 4 -4.37 0.54 10.81
C LYS A 4 -5.89 0.35 10.69
N MET A 5 -6.46 -0.61 11.41
CA MET A 5 -7.89 -0.88 11.38
C MET A 5 -8.70 0.21 12.07
N LYS A 6 -8.17 0.81 13.15
CA LYS A 6 -8.79 2.00 13.76
C LYS A 6 -8.86 3.16 12.77
N SER A 7 -7.77 3.41 12.03
CA SER A 7 -7.74 4.45 10.99
C SER A 7 -8.75 4.17 9.86
N LEU A 8 -8.84 2.91 9.40
CA LEU A 8 -9.83 2.50 8.40
C LEU A 8 -11.26 2.71 8.89
N ASN A 9 -11.59 2.28 10.12
CA ASN A 9 -12.91 2.47 10.70
C ASN A 9 -13.28 3.97 10.81
N THR A 10 -12.33 4.84 11.20
CA THR A 10 -12.56 6.29 11.17
C THR A 10 -12.91 6.81 9.78
N GLN A 11 -12.25 6.31 8.73
CA GLN A 11 -12.55 6.71 7.34
C GLN A 11 -13.92 6.20 6.89
N LEU A 12 -14.27 4.95 7.25
CA LEU A 12 -15.58 4.37 6.98
C LEU A 12 -16.69 5.16 7.67
N ARG A 13 -16.49 5.55 8.94
CA ARG A 13 -17.47 6.35 9.70
C ARG A 13 -17.72 7.71 9.06
N LYS A 14 -16.70 8.36 8.51
CA LYS A 14 -16.86 9.60 7.71
C LYS A 14 -17.70 9.40 6.44
N LYS A 15 -17.79 8.16 5.94
CA LYS A 15 -18.63 7.78 4.79
C LYS A 15 -19.98 7.19 5.20
N GLY A 16 -20.31 7.21 6.50
CA GLY A 16 -21.55 6.66 7.04
C GLY A 16 -21.57 5.13 7.11
N LEU A 17 -20.40 4.51 7.21
CA LEU A 17 -20.22 3.07 7.38
C LEU A 17 -19.50 2.80 8.71
N GLU A 18 -19.71 1.65 9.30
CA GLU A 18 -19.01 1.22 10.50
C GLU A 18 -18.48 -0.19 10.31
N MET A 19 -17.24 -0.42 10.75
CA MET A 19 -16.64 -1.75 10.75
C MET A 19 -16.65 -2.30 12.17
N VAL A 20 -17.36 -3.40 12.37
CA VAL A 20 -17.50 -4.10 13.64
C VAL A 20 -16.72 -5.40 13.56
N GLN A 21 -15.98 -5.73 14.62
CA GLN A 21 -15.33 -7.03 14.71
C GLN A 21 -16.35 -8.03 15.22
N GLU A 22 -16.54 -9.12 14.49
CA GLU A 22 -17.39 -10.22 14.93
C GLU A 22 -16.62 -11.07 15.94
N ASP A 23 -17.33 -11.52 16.97
CA ASP A 23 -16.80 -12.49 17.93
C ASP A 23 -17.05 -13.89 17.36
N VAL A 24 -16.07 -14.40 16.62
CA VAL A 24 -16.12 -15.69 15.94
C VAL A 24 -14.94 -16.54 16.39
N ASP A 25 -15.02 -17.85 16.13
CA ASP A 25 -13.97 -18.82 16.43
C ASP A 25 -12.56 -18.25 16.14
N PRO A 26 -11.67 -18.18 17.14
CA PRO A 26 -10.32 -17.65 17.00
C PRO A 26 -9.51 -18.31 15.89
N GLU A 27 -9.82 -19.56 15.52
CA GLU A 27 -9.11 -20.30 14.46
C GLU A 27 -9.35 -19.70 13.05
N LEU A 28 -10.47 -19.02 12.83
CA LEU A 28 -10.79 -18.36 11.56
C LEU A 28 -10.08 -17.00 11.41
N GLY A 29 -9.42 -16.54 12.48
CA GLY A 29 -8.85 -15.21 12.55
C GLY A 29 -9.91 -14.10 12.69
N PRO A 30 -9.49 -12.83 12.66
CA PRO A 30 -10.40 -11.73 12.97
C PRO A 30 -11.35 -11.46 11.79
N LEU A 31 -12.64 -11.74 12.00
CA LEU A 31 -13.71 -11.41 11.06
C LEU A 31 -14.27 -10.02 11.35
N TYR A 32 -14.57 -9.27 10.29
CA TYR A 32 -15.14 -7.93 10.40
C TYR A 32 -16.35 -7.79 9.48
N THR A 33 -17.43 -7.22 10.01
CA THR A 33 -18.62 -6.86 9.25
C THR A 33 -18.68 -5.35 9.06
N ILE A 34 -19.09 -4.90 7.88
CA ILE A 34 -19.28 -3.49 7.57
C ILE A 34 -20.77 -3.21 7.47
N HIS A 35 -21.27 -2.30 8.29
CA HIS A 35 -22.66 -1.88 8.31
C HIS A 35 -22.81 -0.41 7.90
N SER A 36 -24.02 -0.04 7.46
CA SER A 36 -24.35 1.37 7.32
C SER A 36 -24.83 1.96 8.64
N LEU A 37 -24.35 3.16 8.95
CA LEU A 37 -24.85 3.97 10.07
C LEU A 37 -26.19 4.67 9.74
N LYS A 38 -26.64 4.63 8.48
CA LYS A 38 -27.91 5.22 8.06
C LYS A 38 -28.97 4.13 7.89
N ALA A 39 -30.15 4.38 8.43
CA ALA A 39 -31.31 3.53 8.23
C ALA A 39 -31.72 3.48 6.75
N GLY A 40 -32.27 2.34 6.31
CA GLY A 40 -32.78 2.15 4.95
C GLY A 40 -31.72 1.93 3.86
N ILE A 41 -30.46 1.73 4.23
CA ILE A 41 -29.38 1.40 3.27
C ILE A 41 -29.25 -0.12 3.16
N SER A 42 -29.37 -0.64 1.94
CA SER A 42 -29.21 -2.08 1.68
C SER A 42 -27.74 -2.50 1.64
N ASN A 43 -27.47 -3.80 1.75
CA ASN A 43 -26.11 -4.33 1.58
C ASN A 43 -25.53 -4.00 0.19
N THR A 44 -26.37 -3.98 -0.84
CA THR A 44 -25.98 -3.58 -2.20
C THR A 44 -25.52 -2.13 -2.24
N ASP A 45 -26.21 -1.22 -1.55
CA ASP A 45 -25.81 0.19 -1.46
C ASP A 45 -24.48 0.37 -0.73
N VAL A 46 -24.24 -0.41 0.34
CA VAL A 46 -22.96 -0.43 1.05
C VAL A 46 -21.84 -0.89 0.10
N ALA A 47 -22.06 -1.97 -0.65
CA ALA A 47 -21.10 -2.47 -1.63
C ALA A 47 -20.77 -1.43 -2.71
N TYR A 48 -21.78 -0.76 -3.26
CA TYR A 48 -21.59 0.31 -4.24
C TYR A 48 -20.78 1.48 -3.67
N ARG A 49 -21.05 1.89 -2.43
CA ARG A 49 -20.31 2.99 -1.78
C ARG A 49 -18.86 2.63 -1.54
N LEU A 50 -18.59 1.39 -1.10
CA LEU A 50 -17.22 0.90 -0.91
C LEU A 50 -16.48 0.82 -2.23
N TYR A 51 -17.11 0.27 -3.27
CA TYR A 51 -16.55 0.22 -4.62
C TYR A 51 -16.18 1.63 -5.12
N TYR A 52 -17.12 2.57 -5.05
CA TYR A 52 -16.87 3.94 -5.50
C TYR A 52 -15.79 4.64 -4.67
N ALA A 53 -15.80 4.47 -3.35
CA ALA A 53 -14.75 5.04 -2.48
C ALA A 53 -13.36 4.49 -2.82
N GLY A 54 -13.26 3.20 -3.12
CA GLY A 54 -12.03 2.55 -3.57
C GLY A 54 -11.54 3.07 -4.93
N GLU A 55 -12.44 3.19 -5.90
CA GLU A 55 -12.09 3.74 -7.22
C GLU A 55 -11.66 5.21 -7.12
N VAL A 56 -12.37 6.06 -6.39
CA VAL A 56 -11.96 7.46 -6.19
C VAL A 56 -10.57 7.54 -5.53
N GLN A 57 -10.28 6.69 -4.54
CA GLN A 57 -8.97 6.61 -3.91
C GLN A 57 -7.86 6.21 -4.88
N LYS A 58 -8.13 5.24 -5.78
CA LYS A 58 -7.20 4.79 -6.82
C LYS A 58 -6.73 5.94 -7.71
N TRP A 59 -7.63 6.86 -8.03
CA TRP A 59 -7.39 8.03 -8.88
C TRP A 59 -7.02 9.30 -8.11
N SER A 60 -6.86 9.23 -6.78
CA SER A 60 -6.55 10.41 -5.96
C SER A 60 -5.15 10.98 -6.24
N ALA A 61 -5.04 12.31 -6.17
CA ALA A 61 -3.75 13.00 -6.34
C ALA A 61 -2.70 12.56 -5.31
N SER A 62 -3.13 12.30 -4.07
CA SER A 62 -2.25 11.78 -3.01
C SER A 62 -1.68 10.41 -3.35
N ARG A 63 -2.49 9.49 -3.87
CA ARG A 63 -2.01 8.17 -4.30
C ARG A 63 -1.04 8.28 -5.47
N ARG A 64 -1.34 9.10 -6.48
CA ARG A 64 -0.41 9.37 -7.58
C ARG A 64 0.93 9.93 -7.10
N LYS A 65 0.92 10.87 -6.15
CA LYS A 65 2.13 11.45 -5.56
C LYS A 65 2.94 10.42 -4.76
N ALA A 66 2.26 9.51 -4.05
CA ALA A 66 2.90 8.43 -3.32
C ALA A 66 3.57 7.42 -4.27
N ILE A 67 2.89 7.05 -5.37
CA ILE A 67 3.45 6.19 -6.43
C ILE A 67 4.69 6.85 -7.04
N ALA A 68 4.59 8.11 -7.47
CA ALA A 68 5.72 8.83 -8.06
C ALA A 68 6.93 8.92 -7.11
N ARG A 69 6.70 9.08 -5.80
CA ARG A 69 7.78 9.04 -4.79
C ARG A 69 8.40 7.65 -4.66
N ALA A 70 7.60 6.60 -4.68
CA ALA A 70 8.09 5.22 -4.63
C ALA A 70 8.92 4.89 -5.87
N GLU A 71 8.43 5.22 -7.06
CA GLU A 71 9.15 5.05 -8.33
C GLU A 71 10.49 5.80 -8.32
N LYS A 72 10.52 7.05 -7.83
CA LYS A 72 11.76 7.82 -7.71
C LYS A 72 12.76 7.15 -6.77
N ARG A 73 12.31 6.54 -5.67
CA ARG A 73 13.19 5.82 -4.73
C ARG A 73 13.74 4.54 -5.35
N ILE A 74 12.92 3.79 -6.08
CA ILE A 74 13.35 2.58 -6.79
C ILE A 74 14.42 2.94 -7.83
N LYS A 75 14.14 3.92 -8.70
CA LYS A 75 15.12 4.40 -9.70
C LYS A 75 16.41 4.91 -9.08
N ALA A 76 16.33 5.61 -7.95
CA ALA A 76 17.53 6.08 -7.24
C ALA A 76 18.36 4.91 -6.67
N ALA A 77 17.71 3.88 -6.13
CA ALA A 77 18.37 2.68 -5.64
C ALA A 77 19.03 1.88 -6.77
N GLU A 78 18.34 1.72 -7.91
CA GLU A 78 18.88 1.07 -9.11
C GLU A 78 20.10 1.82 -9.66
N ALA A 79 20.03 3.14 -9.77
CA ALA A 79 21.15 3.96 -10.23
C ALA A 79 22.37 3.89 -9.29
N ALA A 80 22.14 3.81 -7.98
CA ALA A 80 23.21 3.63 -7.00
C ALA A 80 23.86 2.24 -7.14
N ALA A 81 23.05 1.18 -7.26
CA ALA A 81 23.55 -0.18 -7.47
C ALA A 81 24.35 -0.31 -8.79
N GLN A 82 23.89 0.35 -9.86
CA GLN A 82 24.59 0.35 -11.14
C GLN A 82 25.94 1.08 -11.06
N ARG A 83 26.01 2.22 -10.34
CA ARG A 83 27.28 2.93 -10.10
C ARG A 83 28.28 2.08 -9.34
N GLU A 84 27.84 1.40 -8.28
CA GLU A 84 28.72 0.49 -7.52
C GLU A 84 29.20 -0.68 -8.39
N ARG A 85 28.34 -1.23 -9.24
CA ARG A 85 28.73 -2.29 -10.19
C ARG A 85 29.77 -1.81 -11.21
N SER A 86 29.56 -0.66 -11.84
CA SER A 86 30.53 -0.09 -12.80
C SER A 86 31.86 0.27 -12.13
N LYS A 87 31.84 0.72 -10.87
CA LYS A 87 33.05 0.99 -10.10
C LYS A 87 33.83 -0.30 -9.78
N SER A 88 33.11 -1.38 -9.47
CA SER A 88 33.67 -2.71 -9.23
C SER A 88 34.29 -3.35 -10.48
N GLU A 89 33.70 -3.10 -11.65
CA GLU A 89 34.20 -3.58 -12.95
C GLU A 89 35.45 -2.78 -13.40
N SER A 90 35.45 -1.46 -13.20
CA SER A 90 36.60 -0.60 -13.50
C SER A 90 37.84 -0.90 -12.64
N SER A 91 37.68 -1.48 -11.44
CA SER A 91 38.81 -1.83 -10.56
C SER A 91 39.45 -3.19 -10.88
N LYS A 92 38.90 -3.98 -11.82
CA LYS A 92 39.45 -5.30 -12.20
C LYS A 92 40.36 -5.27 -13.45
N GLU A 93 40.42 -4.16 -14.17
CA GLU A 93 41.15 -3.99 -15.45
C GLU A 93 42.60 -3.50 -15.26
N SER A 94 43.25 -3.73 -14.12
CA SER A 94 44.65 -3.29 -13.91
C SER A 94 45.45 -4.31 -13.11
N THR A 95 45.73 -5.45 -13.75
CA THR A 95 46.86 -6.30 -13.36
C THR A 95 47.93 -6.11 -14.41
N PRO A 96 49.07 -5.43 -14.13
CA PRO A 96 50.16 -5.37 -15.08
C PRO A 96 50.90 -6.71 -15.04
N GLU A 97 50.83 -7.48 -16.12
CA GLU A 97 51.74 -8.61 -16.35
C GLU A 97 53.16 -8.05 -16.49
N ALA A 98 54.05 -8.46 -15.59
CA ALA A 98 55.49 -8.18 -15.68
C ALA A 98 56.14 -9.26 -16.57
N PRO A 99 56.78 -8.91 -17.70
CA PRO A 99 57.61 -9.86 -18.41
C PRO A 99 59.02 -9.93 -17.79
N THR A 100 59.46 -11.18 -17.65
CA THR A 100 60.77 -11.71 -17.26
C THR A 100 61.93 -11.24 -18.12
#